data_AF-A0A6N1VD49-F1
#
_entry.id   AF-A0A6N1VD49-F1
#
_cell.length_a   1.000
_cell.length_b   1.000
_cell.length_c   1.000
_cell.angle_alpha   90.00
_cell.angle_beta   90.00
_cell.angle_gamma   90.00
#
_symmetry.space_group_name_H-M   'P 1'
#
loop_
_entity.id
_entity.type
_entity.pdbx_description
1 polymer ?
#
loop_
_entity_poly.entity_id
_entity_poly.type
_entity_poly.pdbx_seq_one_letter_code
_entity_poly.pdbx_strand_id
1 'polypeptide(L)' 'MSGKTRKRNRLTPWFIGLAVILAAVIFVGYRMHASNCGISMGLELIVLGVMPVVYLALMFLTLESQE' A
#
# COMPACT_ATOMS: atom_id res chain seq x y z
N MET A 1 -11.13 -4.16 -38.29
CA MET A 1 -11.50 -4.31 -36.86
C MET A 1 -11.02 -3.06 -36.12
N SER A 2 -11.88 -2.09 -35.87
CA SER A 2 -11.49 -0.86 -35.15
C SER A 2 -11.55 -1.13 -33.64
N GLY A 3 -10.40 -1.52 -33.08
CA GLY A 3 -10.23 -1.69 -31.65
C GLY A 3 -10.14 -0.32 -30.98
N LYS A 4 -11.21 0.09 -30.29
CA LYS A 4 -11.11 1.18 -29.31
C LYS A 4 -10.10 0.72 -28.25
N THR A 5 -8.87 1.22 -28.33
CA THR A 5 -7.83 0.99 -27.32
C THR A 5 -8.31 1.63 -26.03
N ARG A 6 -9.04 0.86 -25.22
CA ARG A 6 -9.48 1.28 -23.90
C ARG A 6 -8.21 1.54 -23.12
N LYS A 7 -7.85 2.82 -22.91
CA LYS A 7 -6.76 3.26 -22.04
C LYS A 7 -7.11 2.77 -20.63
N ARG A 8 -6.80 1.51 -20.32
CA ARG A 8 -7.03 0.94 -18.98
C ARG A 8 -6.10 1.72 -18.08
N ASN A 9 -6.66 2.49 -17.14
CA ASN A 9 -5.87 3.31 -16.24
C ASN A 9 -4.97 2.36 -15.43
N ARG A 10 -3.68 2.26 -15.78
CA ARG A 10 -2.76 1.28 -15.16
C ARG A 10 -2.50 1.59 -13.68
N LEU A 11 -2.88 2.78 -13.22
CA LEU A 11 -2.86 3.17 -11.81
C LEU A 11 -4.06 2.65 -11.01
N THR A 12 -5.11 2.10 -11.65
CA THR A 12 -6.27 1.54 -10.90
C THR A 12 -5.86 0.49 -9.85
N PRO A 13 -4.99 -0.50 -10.17
CA PRO A 13 -4.46 -1.45 -9.19
C PRO A 13 -3.66 -0.79 -8.07
N TRP A 14 -2.95 0.30 -8.36
CA TRP A 14 -2.16 1.04 -7.37
C TRP A 14 -3.06 1.68 -6.32
N PHE A 15 -4.14 2.36 -6.75
CA PHE A 15 -5.12 2.93 -5.82
C PHE A 15 -5.83 1.87 -4.96
N ILE A 16 -6.15 0.71 -5.55
CA ILE A 16 -6.73 -0.42 -4.79
C ILE A 16 -5.72 -0.93 -3.75
N GLY A 17 -4.46 -1.12 -4.14
CA GLY A 17 -3.39 -1.53 -3.23
C GLY A 17 -3.23 -0.54 -2.08
N LEU A 18 -3.22 0.76 -2.36
CA LEU A 18 -3.13 1.83 -1.35
C LEU A 18 -4.31 1.75 -0.37
N ALA A 19 -5.54 1.64 -0.85
CA ALA A 19 -6.72 1.58 0.01
C ALA A 19 -6.69 0.35 0.94
N VAL A 20 -6.31 -0.82 0.41
CA VAL A 20 -6.22 -2.07 1.19
C VAL A 20 -5.12 -1.98 2.25
N ILE A 21 -3.94 -1.49 1.87
CA ILE A 21 -2.81 -1.33 2.80
C ILE A 21 -3.17 -0.35 3.92
N LEU A 22 -3.77 0.78 3.60
CA LEU A 22 -4.14 1.80 4.58
C LEU A 22 -5.18 1.25 5.58
N ALA A 23 -6.18 0.52 5.10
CA ALA A 23 -7.15 -0.17 5.95
C ALA A 23 -6.49 -1.21 6.89
N ALA A 24 -5.56 -2.01 6.35
CA ALA A 24 -4.83 -3.01 7.13
C ALA A 24 -3.94 -2.37 8.21
N VAL A 25 -3.20 -1.32 7.86
CA VAL A 25 -2.31 -0.59 8.78
C VAL A 25 -3.10 0.03 9.93
N ILE A 26 -4.22 0.70 9.62
CA ILE A 26 -5.09 1.28 10.66
C ILE A 26 -5.65 0.18 11.57
N PHE A 27 -6.14 -0.92 10.99
CA PHE A 27 -6.73 -2.00 11.77
C PHE A 27 -5.71 -2.65 12.71
N VAL A 28 -4.52 -2.98 12.19
CA VAL A 28 -3.45 -3.61 12.98
C VAL A 28 -2.91 -2.65 14.03
N GLY A 29 -2.65 -1.39 13.68
CA GLY A 29 -2.20 -0.36 14.62
C GLY A 29 -3.20 -0.13 15.75
N TYR A 30 -4.50 -0.05 15.43
CA TYR A 30 -5.55 0.05 16.44
C TYR A 30 -5.58 -1.16 17.36
N ARG A 31 -5.41 -2.37 16.82
CA ARG A 31 -5.37 -3.62 17.62
C ARG A 31 -4.13 -3.67 18.50
N MET A 32 -2.96 -3.28 18.01
CA MET A 32 -1.72 -3.24 18.81
C MET A 32 -1.84 -2.24 19.96
N HIS A 33 -2.39 -1.06 19.68
CA HIS A 33 -2.65 -0.03 20.67
C HIS A 33 -3.67 -0.49 21.73
N ALA A 34 -4.79 -1.07 21.31
CA ALA A 34 -5.83 -1.56 22.22
C ALA A 34 -5.39 -2.76 23.07
N SER A 35 -4.46 -3.58 22.56
CA SER A 35 -3.92 -4.75 23.27
C SER A 35 -2.76 -4.41 24.19
N ASN A 36 -2.31 -3.14 24.21
CA ASN A 36 -1.12 -2.67 24.92
C ASN A 36 0.09 -3.57 24.65
N CYS A 37 0.27 -3.95 23.38
CA CYS A 37 1.32 -4.87 22.98
C CYS A 37 2.67 -4.18 23.24
N GLY A 38 3.49 -4.73 24.15
CA GLY A 38 4.77 -4.17 24.60
C GLY A 38 5.89 -4.19 23.54
N ILE A 39 5.53 -4.00 22.27
CA ILE A 39 6.46 -3.87 21.15
C ILE A 39 7.07 -2.46 21.18
N SER A 40 8.36 -2.37 20.86
CA SER A 40 9.03 -1.09 20.70
C SER A 40 8.36 -0.27 19.58
N MET A 41 7.95 0.95 19.91
CA MET A 41 7.27 1.87 18.99
C MET A 41 8.06 2.09 17.68
N GLY A 42 9.39 2.02 17.73
CA GLY A 42 10.23 2.13 16.54
C GLY A 42 10.05 0.96 15.56
N LEU A 43 9.88 -0.27 16.06
CA LEU A 43 9.67 -1.45 15.23
C LEU A 43 8.27 -1.43 14.59
N GLU A 44 7.26 -1.01 15.35
CA GLU A 44 5.87 -0.87 14.89
C GLU A 44 5.77 0.09 13.71
N LEU A 45 6.41 1.27 13.80
CA LEU A 45 6.40 2.28 12.74
C LEU A 45 7.12 1.83 11.47
N ILE A 46 8.21 1.06 11.59
CA ILE A 46 8.93 0.55 10.41
C ILE A 46 8.07 -0.47 9.67
N VAL A 47 7.45 -1.41 10.40
CA VAL A 47 6.68 -2.49 9.80
C VAL A 47 5.34 -2.00 9.24
N LEU A 48 4.62 -1.15 9.98
CA LEU A 48 3.30 -0.66 9.59
C LEU A 48 3.37 0.60 8.70
N GLY A 49 4.48 1.34 8.73
CA GLY A 49 4.66 2.56 7.94
C GLY A 49 5.65 2.36 6.81
N VAL A 50 6.93 2.17 7.13
CA VAL A 50 8.01 2.20 6.13
C VAL A 50 7.87 1.09 5.09
N MET A 51 7.66 -0.15 5.51
CA MET A 51 7.51 -1.29 4.61
C MET A 51 6.40 -1.10 3.56
N PRO A 52 5.14 -0.79 3.95
CA PRO A 52 4.07 -0.57 2.99
C PRO A 52 4.30 0.65 2.09
N VAL A 53 4.91 1.72 2.60
CA VAL A 53 5.25 2.90 1.80
C VAL A 53 6.27 2.54 0.72
N VAL A 54 7.34 1.82 1.07
CA VAL A 54 8.35 1.35 0.12
C VAL A 54 7.72 0.42 -0.91
N TYR A 55 6.85 -0.50 -0.50
CA TYR A 55 6.13 -1.39 -1.42
C TYR A 55 5.28 -0.61 -2.43
N LEU A 56 4.49 0.37 -1.96
CA LEU A 56 3.67 1.22 -2.83
C LEU A 56 4.52 2.07 -3.78
N ALA A 57 5.67 2.56 -3.32
CA ALA A 57 6.62 3.30 -4.15
C ALA A 57 7.23 2.42 -5.24
N LEU A 58 7.71 1.22 -4.91
CA LEU A 58 8.24 0.27 -5.88
C LEU A 58 7.17 -0.19 -6.87
N MET A 59 5.93 -0.39 -6.41
CA MET A 59 4.80 -0.71 -7.26
C MET A 59 4.47 0.44 -8.22
N PHE A 60 4.52 1.70 -7.75
CA PHE A 60 4.34 2.89 -8.58
C PHE A 60 5.41 2.97 -9.68
N LEU A 61 6.68 2.88 -9.29
CA LEU A 61 7.82 2.86 -10.21
C LEU A 61 7.71 1.73 -11.25
N THR A 62 7.24 0.56 -10.84
CA THR A 62 7.02 -0.58 -11.76
C THR A 62 5.92 -0.29 -12.78
N LEU A 63 4.87 0.42 -12.38
CA LEU A 63 3.77 0.77 -13.29
C LEU A 63 4.19 1.85 -14.28
N GLU A 64 5.03 2.80 -13.85
CA GLU A 64 5.58 3.85 -14.71
C GLU A 64 6.69 3.33 -15.64
N SER A 65 7.56 2.42 -15.18
CA SER A 65 8.65 1.87 -16.00
C SER A 65 8.16 1.00 -17.17
N GLN A 66 6.89 0.63 -17.19
CA GLN A 66 6.29 -0.13 -18.28
C GLN A 66 5.54 0.76 -19.28
N GLU A 67 5.72 2.08 -19.20
CA GLU A 67 5.28 3.05 -20.21
C GLU A 67 6.22 3.09 -21.42
#